data_AF-A0A9D2TBU8-F1
#
_entry.id   AF-A0A9D2TBU8-F1
#
_cell.length_a   1.000
_cell.length_b   1.000
_cell.length_c   1.000
_cell.angle_alpha   90.00
_cell.angle_beta   90.00
_cell.angle_gamma   90.00
#
_symmetry.space_group_name_H-M   'P 1'
#
loop_
_entity.id
_entity.type
_entity.pdbx_description
1 polymer ?
#
loop_
_entity_poly.entity_id
_entity_poly.type
_entity_poly.pdbx_seq_one_letter_code
_entity_poly.pdbx_strand_id
1 'polypeptide(L)'
;MTQDEKELKKRNNRRDAKLCRENKEYMTKIICYLRDEDVPDMQVEDIRQDITDMLLDAQERGEKAETVLGEDYRTFCGEILESLKDREAKDQDRKKFGIFLMWFPFVGMFCSGAAAGMKILQHTPWSPAEFLYTLLYFAVWMFISAAVYVTAGKKFYMKKSYFEGKRKTIAVLLALFFAAAEAVFWLTGI
;
A
#
# COMPACT_ATOMS: atom_id res chain seq x y z
N MET A 1 14.74 -5.51 -11.84
CA MET A 1 15.13 -6.15 -10.58
C MET A 1 15.43 -5.09 -9.52
N THR A 2 14.57 -4.96 -8.51
CA THR A 2 14.78 -3.99 -7.40
C THR A 2 15.94 -4.42 -6.50
N GLN A 3 16.45 -3.52 -5.65
CA GLN A 3 17.54 -3.85 -4.71
C GLN A 3 17.10 -4.95 -3.72
N ASP A 4 15.83 -4.95 -3.33
CA ASP A 4 15.25 -5.94 -2.42
C ASP A 4 15.20 -7.34 -3.04
N GLU A 5 14.83 -7.46 -4.32
CA GLU A 5 14.82 -8.75 -5.05
C GLU A 5 16.21 -9.39 -5.14
N LYS A 6 17.26 -8.58 -5.34
CA LYS A 6 18.64 -9.06 -5.40
C LYS A 6 19.07 -9.66 -4.07
N GLU A 7 18.73 -9.01 -2.96
CA GLU A 7 19.09 -9.49 -1.63
C GLU A 7 18.28 -10.73 -1.22
N LEU A 8 16.98 -10.77 -1.56
CA LEU A 8 16.14 -11.96 -1.36
C LEU A 8 16.72 -13.18 -2.09
N LYS A 9 17.02 -13.03 -3.38
CA LYS A 9 17.58 -14.11 -4.18
C LYS A 9 18.94 -14.60 -3.66
N LYS A 10 19.80 -13.68 -3.21
CA LYS A 10 21.08 -14.04 -2.58
C LYS A 10 20.86 -14.81 -1.28
N ARG A 11 19.92 -14.38 -0.45
CA ARG A 11 19.57 -15.05 0.81
C ARG A 11 19.08 -16.47 0.55
N ASN A 12 18.14 -16.64 -0.38
CA ASN A 12 17.61 -17.95 -0.76
C ASN A 12 18.71 -18.88 -1.26
N ASN A 13 19.56 -18.41 -2.18
CA ASN A 13 20.69 -19.21 -2.67
C ASN A 13 21.61 -19.70 -1.55
N ARG A 14 21.85 -18.90 -0.51
CA ARG A 14 22.65 -19.31 0.66
C ARG A 14 21.95 -20.35 1.52
N ARG A 15 20.62 -20.32 1.62
CA ARG A 15 19.83 -21.28 2.41
C ARG A 15 19.63 -22.59 1.63
N ASP A 16 19.27 -22.53 0.35
CA ASP A 16 19.17 -23.69 -0.53
C ASP A 16 20.44 -24.53 -0.55
N ALA A 17 21.61 -23.90 -0.44
CA ALA A 17 22.89 -24.61 -0.38
C ALA A 17 22.94 -25.64 0.76
N LYS A 18 22.22 -25.39 1.87
CA LYS A 18 22.17 -26.24 3.08
C LYS A 18 21.19 -27.42 2.96
N LEU A 19 20.32 -27.43 1.94
CA LEU A 19 19.41 -28.54 1.71
C LEU A 19 20.19 -29.80 1.29
N CYS A 20 19.72 -30.96 1.76
CA CYS A 20 20.19 -32.27 1.30
C CYS A 20 19.82 -32.47 -0.18
N ARG A 21 20.38 -33.51 -0.80
CA ARG A 21 20.16 -33.78 -2.23
C ARG A 21 18.68 -34.00 -2.55
N GLU A 22 17.99 -34.78 -1.74
CA GLU A 22 16.57 -35.10 -1.91
C GLU A 22 15.70 -33.83 -1.83
N ASN A 23 15.91 -33.00 -0.80
CA ASN A 23 15.17 -31.74 -0.65
C ASN A 23 15.46 -30.75 -1.79
N LYS A 24 16.67 -30.74 -2.36
CA LYS A 24 17.01 -29.94 -3.55
C LYS A 24 16.24 -30.39 -4.80
N GLU A 25 16.02 -31.69 -4.96
CA GLU A 25 15.22 -32.22 -6.06
C GLU A 25 13.75 -31.78 -5.95
N TYR A 26 13.17 -31.85 -4.73
CA TYR A 26 11.83 -31.32 -4.48
C TYR A 26 11.75 -29.81 -4.76
N MET A 27 12.69 -29.03 -4.24
CA MET A 27 12.73 -27.58 -4.47
C MET A 27 12.80 -27.25 -5.96
N THR A 28 13.58 -28.01 -6.74
CA THR A 28 13.67 -27.80 -8.20
C THR A 28 12.33 -28.07 -8.89
N LYS A 29 11.65 -29.17 -8.54
CA LYS A 29 10.33 -29.50 -9.09
C LYS A 29 9.28 -28.42 -8.77
N ILE A 30 9.30 -27.91 -7.54
CA ILE A 30 8.41 -26.84 -7.08
C ILE A 30 8.66 -25.55 -7.86
N ILE A 31 9.92 -25.13 -8.02
CA ILE A 31 10.25 -23.92 -8.79
C ILE A 31 9.83 -24.05 -10.26
N CYS A 32 10.02 -25.22 -10.88
CA CYS A 32 9.52 -25.47 -12.23
C CYS A 32 7.99 -25.36 -12.28
N TYR A 33 7.29 -25.98 -11.34
CA TYR A 33 5.83 -25.89 -11.26
C TYR A 33 5.32 -24.45 -11.10
N LEU A 34 5.91 -23.67 -10.18
CA LEU A 34 5.52 -22.27 -9.98
C LEU A 34 5.76 -21.41 -11.23
N ARG A 35 6.79 -21.72 -12.01
CA ARG A 35 7.05 -21.05 -13.29
C ARG A 35 6.05 -21.46 -14.37
N ASP A 36 5.64 -22.72 -14.39
CA ASP A 36 4.60 -23.21 -15.31
C ASP A 36 3.25 -22.55 -15.02
N GLU A 37 2.97 -22.19 -13.77
CA GLU A 37 1.78 -21.45 -13.32
C GLU A 37 1.90 -19.92 -13.51
N ASP A 38 2.91 -19.43 -14.26
CA ASP A 38 3.17 -18.01 -14.54
C ASP A 38 3.29 -17.12 -13.28
N VAL A 39 3.77 -17.69 -12.17
CA VAL A 39 3.93 -16.94 -10.91
C VAL A 39 5.05 -15.90 -11.06
N PRO A 40 4.84 -14.64 -10.63
CA PRO A 40 5.87 -13.60 -10.74
C PRO A 40 7.16 -13.96 -10.02
N ASP A 41 8.32 -13.67 -10.63
CA ASP A 41 9.66 -14.01 -10.09
C ASP A 41 9.87 -13.63 -8.61
N MET A 42 9.37 -12.46 -8.19
CA MET A 42 9.47 -12.01 -6.79
C MET A 42 8.69 -12.95 -5.86
N GLN A 43 7.46 -13.31 -6.23
CA GLN A 43 6.64 -14.24 -5.46
C GLN A 43 7.24 -15.65 -5.46
N VAL A 44 7.85 -16.09 -6.58
CA VAL A 44 8.56 -17.37 -6.62
C VAL A 44 9.70 -17.39 -5.59
N GLU A 45 10.47 -16.30 -5.47
CA GLU A 45 11.53 -16.23 -4.47
C GLU A 45 10.99 -16.15 -3.02
N ASP A 46 9.84 -15.51 -2.79
CA ASP A 46 9.19 -15.52 -1.47
C ASP A 46 8.73 -16.94 -1.10
N ILE A 47 8.02 -17.63 -1.99
CA ILE A 47 7.58 -19.03 -1.79
C ILE A 47 8.79 -19.95 -1.60
N ARG A 48 9.85 -19.78 -2.41
CA ARG A 48 11.09 -20.56 -2.29
C ARG A 48 11.71 -20.42 -0.92
N GLN A 49 11.70 -19.22 -0.35
CA GLN A 49 12.23 -19.01 0.99
C GLN A 49 11.45 -19.79 2.04
N ASP A 50 10.13 -19.67 2.02
CA ASP A 50 9.26 -20.32 3.01
C ASP A 50 9.37 -21.84 2.94
N ILE A 51 9.39 -22.41 1.72
CA ILE A 51 9.55 -23.85 1.51
C ILE A 51 10.96 -24.32 1.92
N THR A 52 11.99 -23.51 1.66
CA THR A 52 13.36 -23.84 2.11
C THR A 52 13.43 -23.94 3.63
N ASP A 53 12.73 -23.06 4.33
CA ASP A 53 12.69 -23.06 5.79
C ASP A 53 11.96 -24.30 6.32
N MET A 54 10.80 -24.62 5.75
CA MET A 54 10.07 -25.85 6.09
C MET A 54 10.90 -27.12 5.85
N LEU A 55 11.63 -27.18 4.73
CA LEU A 55 12.48 -28.32 4.39
C LEU A 55 13.71 -28.42 5.28
N LEU A 56 14.34 -27.30 5.66
CA LEU A 56 15.47 -27.31 6.59
C LEU A 56 15.04 -27.76 7.98
N ASP A 57 13.88 -27.31 8.45
CA ASP A 57 13.31 -27.71 9.74
C ASP A 57 12.98 -29.21 9.75
N ALA A 58 12.39 -29.73 8.66
CA ALA A 58 12.14 -31.17 8.49
C ALA A 58 13.44 -31.97 8.56
N GLN A 59 14.47 -31.49 7.85
CA GLN A 59 15.78 -32.12 7.77
C GLN A 59 16.49 -32.14 9.13
N GLU A 60 16.33 -31.10 9.95
CA GLU A 60 16.83 -31.05 11.32
C GLU A 60 16.12 -32.06 12.24
N ARG A 61 14.81 -32.28 12.03
CA ARG A 61 14.03 -33.30 12.73
C ARG A 61 14.25 -34.73 12.21
N GLY A 62 14.98 -34.89 11.10
CA GLY A 62 15.15 -36.18 10.43
C GLY A 62 13.89 -36.67 9.69
N GLU A 63 12.95 -35.77 9.42
CA GLU A 63 11.74 -36.03 8.64
C GLU A 63 12.03 -35.90 7.14
N LYS A 64 11.21 -36.57 6.32
CA LYS A 64 11.28 -36.45 4.86
C LYS A 64 10.48 -35.25 4.38
N ALA A 65 10.85 -34.73 3.20
CA ALA A 65 10.10 -33.67 2.54
C ALA A 65 8.61 -34.03 2.35
N GLU A 66 8.32 -35.29 2.00
CA GLU A 66 6.96 -35.82 1.80
C GLU A 66 6.09 -35.69 3.06
N THR A 67 6.70 -35.73 4.25
CA THR A 67 5.98 -35.58 5.52
C THR A 67 5.51 -34.15 5.75
N VAL A 68 6.22 -33.16 5.20
CA VAL A 68 5.94 -31.73 5.42
C VAL A 68 5.20 -31.10 4.23
N LEU A 69 5.56 -31.49 3.02
CA LEU A 69 4.95 -30.99 1.78
C LEU A 69 3.79 -31.86 1.28
N GLY A 70 3.60 -33.05 1.87
CA GLY A 70 2.70 -34.08 1.36
C GLY A 70 3.31 -34.91 0.23
N GLU A 71 2.67 -36.03 -0.09
CA GLU A 71 3.07 -36.89 -1.21
C GLU A 71 2.93 -36.18 -2.57
N ASP A 72 1.92 -35.32 -2.72
CA ASP A 72 1.72 -34.49 -3.90
C ASP A 72 2.07 -33.02 -3.65
N TYR A 73 3.28 -32.64 -4.06
CA TYR A 73 3.75 -31.26 -3.98
C TYR A 73 2.88 -30.27 -4.80
N ARG A 74 2.12 -30.74 -5.80
CA ARG A 74 1.27 -29.86 -6.62
C ARG A 74 0.06 -29.38 -5.82
N THR A 75 -0.58 -30.26 -5.06
CA THR A 75 -1.67 -29.87 -4.14
C THR A 75 -1.17 -28.82 -3.16
N PHE A 76 -0.01 -29.06 -2.55
CA PHE A 76 0.61 -28.12 -1.63
C PHE A 76 0.91 -26.76 -2.27
N CYS A 77 1.49 -26.75 -3.48
CA CYS A 77 1.73 -25.50 -4.20
C CYS A 77 0.43 -24.79 -4.58
N GLY A 78 -0.61 -25.55 -4.96
CA GLY A 78 -1.94 -25.00 -5.27
C GLY A 78 -2.57 -24.28 -4.07
N GLU A 79 -2.52 -24.88 -2.88
CA GLU A 79 -2.98 -24.27 -1.64
C GLU A 79 -2.20 -23.00 -1.29
N ILE A 80 -0.87 -23.01 -1.48
CA ILE A 80 -0.03 -21.81 -1.30
C ILE A 80 -0.50 -20.71 -2.25
N LEU A 81 -0.65 -21.00 -3.54
CA LEU A 81 -1.05 -20.02 -4.54
C LEU A 81 -2.43 -19.43 -4.27
N GLU A 82 -3.39 -20.25 -3.82
CA GLU A 82 -4.71 -19.78 -3.41
C GLU A 82 -4.62 -18.86 -2.19
N SER A 83 -3.86 -19.27 -1.16
CA SER A 83 -3.65 -18.45 0.03
C SER A 83 -2.96 -17.11 -0.26
N LEU A 84 -2.06 -17.09 -1.26
CA LEU A 84 -1.38 -15.88 -1.69
C LEU A 84 -2.34 -14.95 -2.43
N LYS A 85 -3.15 -15.46 -3.37
CA LYS A 85 -4.18 -14.67 -4.07
C LYS A 85 -5.13 -13.99 -3.09
N ASP A 86 -5.55 -14.72 -2.05
CA ASP A 86 -6.42 -14.21 -1.00
C ASP A 86 -5.77 -13.07 -0.18
N ARG A 87 -4.48 -13.20 0.15
CA ARG A 87 -3.72 -12.15 0.83
C ARG A 87 -3.54 -10.93 -0.06
N GLU A 88 -3.20 -11.13 -1.33
CA GLU A 88 -3.02 -10.05 -2.30
C GLU A 88 -4.31 -9.26 -2.51
N ALA A 89 -5.45 -9.94 -2.61
CA ALA A 89 -6.76 -9.31 -2.70
C ALA A 89 -7.05 -8.43 -1.46
N LYS A 90 -6.86 -8.98 -0.25
CA LYS A 90 -7.05 -8.24 1.01
C LYS A 90 -6.11 -7.03 1.12
N ASP A 91 -4.86 -7.18 0.72
CA ASP A 91 -3.88 -6.09 0.71
C ASP A 91 -4.20 -5.02 -0.33
N GLN A 92 -4.71 -5.43 -1.50
CA GLN A 92 -5.16 -4.51 -2.53
C GLN A 92 -6.38 -3.72 -2.07
N ASP A 93 -7.34 -4.35 -1.41
CA ASP A 93 -8.52 -3.68 -0.88
C ASP A 93 -8.18 -2.72 0.25
N ARG A 94 -7.25 -3.11 1.13
CA ARG A 94 -6.68 -2.20 2.14
C ARG A 94 -6.00 -0.99 1.51
N LYS A 95 -5.22 -1.17 0.43
CA LYS A 95 -4.60 -0.06 -0.32
C LYS A 95 -5.64 0.84 -0.97
N LYS A 96 -6.64 0.28 -1.64
CA LYS A 96 -7.75 1.05 -2.26
C LYS A 96 -8.51 1.85 -1.22
N PHE A 97 -8.84 1.24 -0.09
CA PHE A 97 -9.51 1.90 1.03
C PHE A 97 -8.66 3.02 1.65
N GLY A 98 -7.35 2.79 1.82
CA GLY A 98 -6.41 3.81 2.28
C GLY A 98 -6.30 5.00 1.32
N ILE A 99 -6.28 4.75 0.00
CA ILE A 99 -6.32 5.80 -1.03
C ILE A 99 -7.64 6.56 -0.93
N PHE A 100 -8.79 5.88 -0.88
CA PHE A 100 -10.10 6.50 -0.75
C PHE A 100 -10.20 7.43 0.48
N LEU A 101 -9.78 6.93 1.65
CA LEU A 101 -9.72 7.72 2.89
C LEU A 101 -8.88 8.99 2.76
N MET A 102 -7.85 8.97 1.92
CA MET A 102 -6.96 10.12 1.72
C MET A 102 -7.60 11.24 0.88
N TRP A 103 -8.56 10.92 0.01
CA TRP A 103 -9.27 11.92 -0.79
C TRP A 103 -10.42 12.59 -0.03
N PHE A 104 -10.95 11.91 0.99
CA PHE A 104 -12.09 12.38 1.77
C PHE A 104 -11.93 13.81 2.32
N PRO A 105 -10.76 14.24 2.84
CA PRO A 105 -10.57 15.61 3.32
C PRO A 105 -10.53 16.66 2.21
N PHE A 106 -10.06 16.30 1.00
CA PHE A 106 -10.06 17.20 -0.15
C PHE A 106 -11.46 17.43 -0.69
N VAL A 107 -12.37 16.46 -0.53
CA VAL A 107 -13.79 16.65 -0.83
C VAL A 107 -14.39 17.70 0.08
N GLY A 108 -14.09 17.66 1.38
CA GLY A 108 -14.51 18.70 2.34
C GLY A 108 -14.03 20.10 1.98
N MET A 109 -12.75 20.22 1.57
CA MET A 109 -12.15 21.48 1.09
C MET A 109 -12.80 21.97 -0.22
N PHE A 110 -13.14 21.07 -1.13
CA PHE A 110 -13.85 21.42 -2.36
C PHE A 110 -15.27 21.90 -2.06
N CYS A 111 -15.98 21.25 -1.12
CA CYS A 111 -17.31 21.67 -0.69
C CYS A 111 -17.29 23.07 -0.05
N SER A 112 -16.28 23.41 0.76
CA SER A 112 -16.16 24.75 1.32
C SER A 112 -15.88 25.81 0.26
N GLY A 113 -14.96 25.52 -0.68
CA GLY A 113 -14.68 26.39 -1.81
C GLY A 113 -15.89 26.58 -2.75
N ALA A 114 -16.67 25.52 -2.99
CA ALA A 114 -17.88 25.58 -3.80
C ALA A 114 -18.98 26.40 -3.13
N ALA A 115 -19.16 26.27 -1.80
CA ALA A 115 -20.09 27.11 -1.04
C ALA A 115 -19.68 28.58 -1.12
N ALA A 116 -18.37 28.86 -1.06
CA ALA A 116 -17.85 30.20 -1.23
C ALA A 116 -18.13 30.75 -2.65
N GLY A 117 -17.82 29.95 -3.68
CA GLY A 117 -18.06 30.30 -5.08
C GLY A 117 -19.53 30.53 -5.43
N MET A 118 -20.45 29.77 -4.83
CA MET A 118 -21.89 29.97 -5.03
C MET A 118 -22.37 31.34 -4.54
N LYS A 119 -21.82 31.84 -3.43
CA LYS A 119 -22.14 33.18 -2.91
C LYS A 119 -21.62 34.31 -3.81
N ILE A 120 -20.45 34.11 -4.42
CA ILE A 120 -19.91 35.02 -5.47
C ILE A 120 -20.89 35.10 -6.63
N LEU A 121 -21.37 33.95 -7.09
CA LEU A 121 -22.32 33.86 -8.21
C LEU A 121 -23.66 34.55 -7.90
N GLN A 122 -24.05 34.59 -6.62
CA GLN A 122 -25.31 35.19 -6.15
C GLN A 122 -25.19 36.69 -5.85
N HIS A 123 -24.00 37.30 -6.02
CA HIS A 123 -23.74 38.71 -5.70
C HIS A 123 -24.18 39.13 -4.29
N THR A 124 -24.22 38.20 -3.34
CA THR A 124 -24.58 38.48 -1.95
C THR A 124 -23.33 38.86 -1.15
N PRO A 125 -23.34 39.97 -0.39
CA PRO A 125 -22.19 40.35 0.41
C PRO A 125 -21.98 39.34 1.55
N TRP A 126 -20.72 38.98 1.79
CA TRP A 126 -20.35 38.08 2.89
C TRP A 126 -20.41 38.82 4.22
N SER A 127 -21.13 38.23 5.18
CA SER A 127 -21.03 38.66 6.58
C SER A 127 -19.67 38.24 7.16
N PRO A 128 -19.03 39.05 8.03
CA PRO A 128 -17.82 38.66 8.75
C PRO A 128 -17.95 37.32 9.49
N ALA A 129 -19.16 36.99 9.95
CA ALA A 129 -19.43 35.71 10.60
C ALA A 129 -19.38 34.53 9.60
N GLU A 130 -19.95 34.68 8.40
CA GLU A 130 -19.95 33.63 7.35
C GLU A 130 -18.52 33.30 6.91
N PHE A 131 -17.66 34.31 6.78
CA PHE A 131 -16.24 34.12 6.47
C PHE A 131 -15.49 33.38 7.58
N LEU A 132 -15.77 33.71 8.84
CA LEU A 132 -15.17 33.01 9.98
C LEU A 132 -15.58 31.52 9.99
N TYR A 133 -16.83 31.22 9.62
CA TYR A 133 -17.31 29.83 9.52
C TYR A 133 -16.63 29.04 8.42
N THR A 134 -16.38 29.62 7.24
CA THR A 134 -15.69 28.91 6.15
C THR A 134 -14.22 28.65 6.48
N LEU A 135 -13.54 29.62 7.10
CA LEU A 135 -12.16 29.45 7.58
C LEU A 135 -12.06 28.36 8.66
N LEU A 136 -12.99 28.36 9.63
CA LEU A 136 -13.01 27.35 10.68
C LEU A 136 -13.31 25.96 10.11
N TYR A 137 -14.23 25.85 9.15
CA TYR A 137 -14.54 24.61 8.45
C TYR A 137 -13.33 24.09 7.67
N PHE A 138 -12.64 24.95 6.93
CA PHE A 138 -11.40 24.62 6.22
C PHE A 138 -10.31 24.13 7.18
N ALA A 139 -10.09 24.83 8.30
CA ALA A 139 -9.12 24.45 9.32
C ALA A 139 -9.43 23.07 9.92
N VAL A 140 -10.69 22.79 10.26
CA VAL A 140 -11.13 21.48 10.77
C VAL A 140 -10.83 20.37 9.76
N TRP A 141 -11.14 20.58 8.48
CA TRP A 141 -10.83 19.59 7.43
C TRP A 141 -9.33 19.38 7.22
N MET A 142 -8.51 20.42 7.36
CA MET A 142 -7.05 20.31 7.34
C MET A 142 -6.53 19.47 8.52
N PHE A 143 -7.08 19.66 9.72
CA PHE A 143 -6.75 18.85 10.90
C PHE A 143 -7.17 17.38 10.73
N ILE A 144 -8.38 17.12 10.23
CA ILE A 144 -8.85 15.76 9.92
C ILE A 144 -7.94 15.11 8.88
N SER A 145 -7.56 15.84 7.82
CA SER A 145 -6.64 15.36 6.80
C SER A 145 -5.28 14.95 7.37
N ALA A 146 -4.69 15.81 8.20
CA ALA A 146 -3.41 15.54 8.86
C ALA A 146 -3.50 14.32 9.80
N ALA A 147 -4.60 14.17 10.54
CA ALA A 147 -4.82 13.03 11.43
C ALA A 147 -4.98 11.71 10.64
N VAL A 148 -5.77 11.73 9.56
CA VAL A 148 -5.92 10.57 8.65
C VAL A 148 -4.58 10.22 8.01
N TYR A 149 -3.78 11.21 7.59
CA TYR A 149 -2.44 10.99 7.05
C TYR A 149 -1.51 10.25 8.03
N VAL A 150 -1.44 10.73 9.27
CA VAL A 150 -0.56 10.14 10.30
C VAL A 150 -0.99 8.72 10.68
N THR A 151 -2.30 8.48 10.74
CA THR A 151 -2.86 7.17 11.14
C THR A 151 -2.85 6.15 10.00
N ALA A 152 -3.28 6.54 8.79
CA ALA A 152 -3.31 5.67 7.61
C ALA A 152 -1.91 5.33 7.11
N GLY A 153 -0.97 6.29 7.14
CA GLY A 153 0.42 6.05 6.79
C GLY A 153 1.11 4.99 7.66
N LYS A 154 0.71 4.87 8.93
CA LYS A 154 1.25 3.87 9.87
C LYS A 154 0.58 2.49 9.76
N LYS A 155 -0.74 2.44 9.52
CA LYS A 155 -1.51 1.16 9.56
C LYS A 155 -1.71 0.47 8.20
N PHE A 156 -1.72 1.20 7.09
CA PHE A 156 -2.17 0.64 5.79
C PHE A 156 -1.03 0.26 4.82
N TYR A 157 0.21 0.11 5.30
CA TYR A 157 1.37 -0.35 4.48
C TYR A 157 1.44 0.35 3.11
N MET A 158 1.21 1.66 3.10
CA MET A 158 1.33 2.46 1.88
C MET A 158 2.81 2.58 1.55
N LYS A 159 3.22 2.01 0.42
CA LYS A 159 4.62 2.03 -0.05
C LYS A 159 5.14 3.48 0.01
N LYS A 160 6.30 3.67 0.67
CA LYS A 160 6.98 4.96 0.87
C LYS A 160 7.00 5.83 -0.40
N SER A 161 7.09 5.18 -1.58
CA SER A 161 7.06 5.76 -2.92
C SER A 161 5.82 6.62 -3.26
N TYR A 162 4.63 6.35 -2.70
CA TYR A 162 3.46 7.20 -2.97
C TYR A 162 3.56 8.57 -2.25
N PHE A 163 4.38 8.62 -1.18
CA PHE A 163 4.54 9.76 -0.28
C PHE A 163 5.95 10.37 -0.28
N GLU A 164 6.89 9.83 -1.05
CA GLU A 164 8.20 10.43 -1.29
C GLU A 164 8.15 11.27 -2.57
N GLY A 165 8.50 12.56 -2.45
CA GLY A 165 8.60 13.48 -3.58
C GLY A 165 7.36 14.34 -3.86
N LYS A 166 7.29 14.82 -5.11
CA LYS A 166 6.47 15.95 -5.63
C LYS A 166 4.99 15.98 -5.21
N ARG A 167 4.39 14.83 -4.83
CA ARG A 167 2.97 14.74 -4.43
C ARG A 167 2.66 15.41 -3.09
N LYS A 168 3.58 15.36 -2.11
CA LYS A 168 3.44 16.13 -0.85
C LYS A 168 3.48 17.63 -1.12
N THR A 169 4.41 18.04 -1.99
CA THR A 169 4.57 19.43 -2.40
C THR A 169 3.33 19.93 -3.13
N ILE A 170 2.72 19.11 -4.01
CA ILE A 170 1.46 19.44 -4.68
C ILE A 170 0.32 19.65 -3.68
N ALA A 171 0.17 18.78 -2.67
CA ALA A 171 -0.89 18.93 -1.67
C ALA A 171 -0.71 20.22 -0.83
N VAL A 172 0.52 20.54 -0.41
CA VAL A 172 0.82 21.77 0.32
C VAL A 172 0.61 23.01 -0.56
N LEU A 173 1.06 22.97 -1.82
CA LEU A 173 0.85 24.07 -2.77
C LEU A 173 -0.63 24.31 -3.07
N LEU A 174 -1.45 23.26 -3.18
CA LEU A 174 -2.89 23.38 -3.35
C LEU A 174 -3.56 24.01 -2.14
N ALA A 175 -3.18 23.60 -0.93
CA ALA A 175 -3.69 24.20 0.31
C ALA A 175 -3.29 25.68 0.44
N LEU A 176 -2.04 26.02 0.11
CA LEU A 176 -1.56 27.41 0.10
C LEU A 176 -2.24 28.26 -0.98
N PHE A 177 -2.48 27.70 -2.17
CA PHE A 177 -3.23 28.37 -3.23
C PHE A 177 -4.66 28.68 -2.79
N PHE A 178 -5.34 27.72 -2.15
CA PHE A 178 -6.69 27.93 -1.61
C PHE A 178 -6.71 29.01 -0.52
N ALA A 179 -5.79 28.95 0.44
CA ALA A 179 -5.69 29.96 1.49
C ALA A 179 -5.38 31.36 0.94
N ALA A 180 -4.52 31.45 -0.08
CA ALA A 180 -4.22 32.71 -0.77
C ALA A 180 -5.43 33.24 -1.55
N ALA A 181 -6.21 32.37 -2.20
CA ALA A 181 -7.42 32.75 -2.91
C ALA A 181 -8.48 33.35 -1.96
N GLU A 182 -8.68 32.73 -0.78
CA GLU A 182 -9.59 33.26 0.25
C GLU A 182 -9.11 34.61 0.82
N ALA A 183 -7.80 34.79 1.01
CA ALA A 183 -7.23 36.05 1.50
C ALA A 183 -7.34 37.19 0.47
N VAL A 184 -7.06 36.91 -0.81
CA VAL A 184 -7.23 37.88 -1.90
C VAL A 184 -8.68 38.29 -2.03
N PHE A 185 -9.61 37.34 -1.93
CA PHE A 185 -11.04 37.58 -2.02
C PHE A 185 -11.52 38.58 -0.94
N TRP A 186 -11.09 38.38 0.32
CA TRP A 186 -11.39 39.30 1.41
C TRP A 186 -10.85 40.72 1.18
N LEU A 187 -9.65 40.85 0.62
CA LEU A 187 -9.03 42.14 0.32
C LEU A 187 -9.72 42.88 -0.84
N THR A 188 -10.29 42.16 -1.80
CA THR A 188 -10.93 42.76 -2.98
C THR A 188 -12.40 43.12 -2.77
N GLY A 189 -13.07 42.57 -1.75
CA GLY A 189 -14.47 42.87 -1.44
C GLY A 189 -15.45 42.48 -2.55
N ILE A 190 -15.04 41.56 -3.43
CA ILE A 190 -15.91 40.85 -4.39
C ILE A 190 -16.57 39.68 -3.65
#